data_AF-A0A7S0J7W8-F1
#
_entry.id   AF-A0A7S0J7W8-F1
#
_cell.length_a   1.000
_cell.length_b   1.000
_cell.length_c   1.000
_cell.angle_alpha   90.00
_cell.angle_beta   90.00
_cell.angle_gamma   90.00
#
_symmetry.space_group_name_H-M   'P 1'
#
loop_
_entity.id
_entity.type
_entity.pdbx_description
1 polymer ?
#
loop_
_entity_poly.entity_id
_entity_poly.type
_entity_poly.pdbx_seq_one_letter_code
_entity_poly.pdbx_strand_id
1 'polypeptide(L)'
;AAALCGPGVWRNLQFARGDISGFFQLAGDNIATILTLTNLLSYKPGVGLGIMSDEHIYGSVLPGLGISMVFGNLWYTWLAVRLAAKEGRDDVVAQPYGINTPGSYAL
;
A
#
# COMPACT_ATOMS: atom_id res chain seq x y z
N ALA A 1 -13.84 -23.42 12.29
CA ALA A 1 -12.47 -22.86 12.36
C ALA A 1 -11.62 -23.20 11.12
N ALA A 2 -11.57 -24.47 10.68
CA ALA A 2 -10.77 -24.89 9.51
C ALA A 2 -11.17 -24.24 8.16
N ALA A 3 -12.40 -23.73 8.02
CA ALA A 3 -12.89 -23.07 6.81
C ALA A 3 -12.30 -21.67 6.56
N LEU A 4 -11.63 -21.04 7.55
CA LEU A 4 -11.11 -19.67 7.45
C LEU A 4 -9.64 -19.58 7.04
N CYS A 5 -8.92 -20.71 6.96
CA CYS A 5 -7.51 -20.77 6.54
C CYS A 5 -7.25 -21.79 5.41
N GLY A 6 -8.31 -22.36 4.82
CA GLY A 6 -8.20 -23.32 3.72
C GLY A 6 -8.17 -22.64 2.35
N PRO A 7 -7.85 -23.40 1.27
CA PRO A 7 -7.87 -22.91 -0.12
C PRO A 7 -9.22 -22.32 -0.56
N GLY A 8 -10.30 -22.58 0.20
CA GLY A 8 -11.63 -21.99 -0.02
C GLY A 8 -11.73 -20.48 0.26
N VAL A 9 -10.75 -19.85 0.94
CA VAL A 9 -10.71 -18.39 1.13
C VAL A 9 -10.69 -17.69 -0.22
N TRP A 10 -9.78 -18.08 -1.11
CA TRP A 10 -9.63 -17.47 -2.43
C TRP A 10 -10.84 -17.65 -3.36
N ARG A 11 -11.72 -18.61 -3.07
CA ARG A 11 -12.97 -18.81 -3.82
C ARG A 11 -13.96 -17.66 -3.62
N ASN A 12 -13.85 -16.93 -2.51
CA ASN A 12 -14.69 -15.77 -2.21
C ASN A 12 -14.04 -14.45 -2.64
N LEU A 13 -12.90 -14.49 -3.35
CA LEU A 13 -12.31 -13.29 -3.93
C LEU A 13 -13.21 -12.83 -5.08
N GLN A 14 -13.78 -11.64 -4.93
CA GLN A 14 -14.58 -10.99 -5.97
C GLN A 14 -13.86 -9.73 -6.44
N PHE A 15 -13.88 -9.51 -7.74
CA PHE A 15 -13.32 -8.31 -8.35
C PHE A 15 -14.48 -7.38 -8.74
N ALA A 16 -14.49 -6.18 -8.20
CA ALA A 16 -15.47 -5.15 -8.49
C ALA A 16 -14.91 -4.14 -9.50
N ARG A 17 -15.80 -3.46 -10.23
CA ARG A 17 -15.39 -2.37 -11.14
C ARG A 17 -14.67 -1.23 -10.41
N GLY A 18 -14.97 -1.05 -9.12
CA GLY A 18 -14.31 -0.05 -8.26
C GLY A 18 -12.83 -0.34 -7.98
N ASP A 19 -12.39 -1.60 -8.07
CA ASP A 19 -11.03 -2.00 -7.70
C ASP A 19 -9.97 -1.38 -8.61
N ILE A 20 -10.29 -1.20 -9.90
CA ILE A 20 -9.39 -0.55 -10.87
C ILE A 20 -9.23 0.93 -10.52
N SER A 21 -10.33 1.61 -10.21
CA SER A 21 -10.30 3.03 -9.86
C SER A 21 -9.57 3.24 -8.52
N GLY A 22 -9.84 2.37 -7.54
CA GLY A 22 -9.15 2.37 -6.25
C GLY A 22 -7.65 2.08 -6.38
N PHE A 23 -7.25 1.17 -7.27
CA PHE A 23 -5.85 0.90 -7.56
C PHE A 23 -5.12 2.14 -8.09
N PHE A 24 -5.67 2.82 -9.11
CA PHE A 24 -5.01 4.01 -9.67
C PHE A 24 -4.99 5.18 -8.69
N GLN A 25 -6.03 5.34 -7.87
CA GLN A 25 -6.06 6.36 -6.83
C GLN A 25 -4.97 6.08 -5.77
N LEU A 26 -4.91 4.85 -5.25
CA LEU A 26 -3.90 4.45 -4.28
C LEU A 26 -2.48 4.55 -4.86
N ALA A 27 -2.27 4.11 -6.09
CA ALA A 27 -0.97 4.17 -6.76
C ALA A 27 -0.52 5.63 -6.98
N GLY A 28 -1.42 6.48 -7.49
CA GLY A 28 -1.13 7.89 -7.71
C GLY A 28 -0.76 8.62 -6.42
N ASP A 29 -1.53 8.42 -5.36
CA ASP A 29 -1.28 9.04 -4.06
C ASP A 29 0.07 8.62 -3.45
N ASN A 30 0.40 7.32 -3.56
CA ASN A 30 1.67 6.78 -3.08
C ASN A 30 2.86 7.27 -3.89
N ILE A 31 2.75 7.33 -5.23
CA ILE A 31 3.83 7.85 -6.09
C ILE A 31 4.09 9.32 -5.74
N ALA A 32 3.04 10.15 -5.64
CA ALA A 32 3.18 11.55 -5.26
C ALA A 32 3.87 11.70 -3.90
N THR A 33 3.46 10.92 -2.90
CA THR A 33 4.05 10.96 -1.56
C THR A 33 5.51 10.51 -1.54
N ILE A 34 5.85 9.44 -2.27
CA ILE A 34 7.22 8.96 -2.40
C ILE A 34 8.09 10.02 -3.08
N LEU A 35 7.63 10.64 -4.17
CA LEU A 35 8.37 11.70 -4.85
C LEU A 35 8.59 12.90 -3.92
N THR A 36 7.59 13.30 -3.15
CA THR A 36 7.72 14.36 -2.15
C THR A 36 8.76 14.00 -1.09
N LEU A 37 8.67 12.80 -0.50
CA LEU A 37 9.62 12.34 0.52
C LEU A 37 11.05 12.20 -0.02
N THR A 38 11.22 11.69 -1.24
CA THR A 38 12.56 11.56 -1.85
C THR A 38 13.21 12.92 -2.10
N ASN A 39 12.44 13.94 -2.49
CA ASN A 39 12.96 15.31 -2.59
C ASN A 39 13.31 15.89 -1.21
N LEU A 40 12.45 15.71 -0.21
CA LEU A 40 12.66 16.18 1.17
C LEU A 40 13.88 15.53 1.84
N LEU A 41 14.11 14.25 1.61
CA LEU A 41 15.21 13.48 2.22
C LEU A 41 16.54 13.61 1.47
N SER A 42 16.49 14.05 0.20
CA SER A 42 17.68 14.14 -0.66
C SER A 42 18.74 15.05 -0.04
N TYR A 43 20.00 14.62 -0.18
CA TYR A 43 21.18 15.37 0.27
C TYR A 43 21.50 16.61 -0.59
N LYS A 44 20.72 16.88 -1.64
CA LYS A 44 20.98 18.00 -2.55
C LYS A 44 20.92 19.35 -1.82
N PRO A 45 21.97 20.19 -1.95
CA PRO A 45 21.97 21.52 -1.35
C PRO A 45 20.78 22.34 -1.85
N GLY A 46 19.92 22.80 -0.92
CA GLY A 46 18.77 23.66 -1.21
C GLY A 46 17.48 22.95 -1.66
N VAL A 47 17.43 21.61 -1.64
CA VAL A 47 16.26 20.83 -2.09
C VAL A 47 15.61 20.00 -0.96
N GLY A 48 16.30 19.75 0.15
CA GLY A 48 15.80 18.94 1.26
C GLY A 48 16.58 19.08 2.57
N LEU A 49 16.27 18.22 3.55
CA LEU A 49 16.83 18.20 4.90
C LEU A 49 18.27 17.66 4.98
N GLY A 50 18.84 17.16 3.88
CA GLY A 50 20.23 16.71 3.90
C GLY A 50 20.45 15.36 4.59
N ILE A 51 19.46 14.47 4.61
CA ILE A 51 19.46 13.28 5.49
C ILE A 51 20.06 12.05 4.79
N MET A 52 19.82 11.86 3.49
CA MET A 52 20.17 10.60 2.79
C MET A 52 20.64 10.85 1.35
N SER A 53 21.65 10.09 0.90
CA SER A 53 22.14 10.11 -0.49
C SER A 53 21.11 9.53 -1.46
N ASP A 54 20.99 10.12 -2.65
CA ASP A 54 20.09 9.67 -3.72
C ASP A 54 20.30 8.18 -4.05
N GLU A 55 21.53 7.70 -4.06
CA GLU A 55 21.83 6.27 -4.32
C GLU A 55 21.15 5.33 -3.33
N HIS A 56 21.07 5.73 -2.06
CA HIS A 56 20.43 4.93 -1.02
C HIS A 56 18.91 4.99 -1.12
N ILE A 57 18.37 6.16 -1.48
CA ILE A 57 16.95 6.39 -1.68
C ILE A 57 16.43 5.55 -2.85
N TYR A 58 17.06 5.66 -4.02
CA TYR A 58 16.62 4.94 -5.22
C TYR A 58 17.03 3.45 -5.19
N GLY A 59 18.15 3.11 -4.55
CA GLY A 59 18.67 1.73 -4.50
C GLY A 59 18.01 0.83 -3.46
N SER A 60 17.58 1.37 -2.32
CA SER A 60 17.07 0.57 -1.19
C SER A 60 15.67 0.99 -0.76
N VAL A 61 15.44 2.30 -0.58
CA VAL A 61 14.18 2.81 -0.01
C VAL A 61 13.03 2.62 -1.00
N LEU A 62 13.18 3.10 -2.23
CA LEU A 62 12.16 3.01 -3.26
C LEU A 62 11.73 1.56 -3.57
N PRO A 63 12.64 0.60 -3.84
CA PRO A 63 12.24 -0.79 -4.04
C PRO A 63 11.65 -1.42 -2.76
N GLY A 64 12.16 -1.07 -1.57
CA GLY A 64 11.61 -1.54 -0.30
C GLY A 64 10.16 -1.09 -0.08
N LEU A 65 9.84 0.16 -0.42
CA LEU A 65 8.47 0.71 -0.36
C LEU A 65 7.55 0.03 -1.38
N GLY A 66 8.02 -0.19 -2.61
CA GLY A 66 7.22 -0.89 -3.62
C GLY A 66 6.87 -2.31 -3.20
N ILE A 67 7.85 -3.06 -2.69
CA ILE A 67 7.64 -4.43 -2.20
C ILE A 67 6.69 -4.44 -1.00
N SER A 68 6.89 -3.58 -0.01
CA SER A 68 6.03 -3.53 1.18
C SER A 68 4.58 -3.20 0.83
N MET A 69 4.36 -2.30 -0.14
CA MET A 69 3.01 -1.99 -0.63
C MET A 69 2.31 -3.19 -1.23
N VAL A 70 2.99 -3.96 -2.08
CA VAL A 70 2.41 -5.17 -2.69
C VAL A 70 2.06 -6.18 -1.61
N PHE A 71 3.00 -6.48 -0.70
CA PHE A 71 2.77 -7.45 0.37
C PHE A 71 1.66 -7.00 1.33
N GLY A 72 1.62 -5.73 1.71
CA GLY A 72 0.60 -5.19 2.59
C GLY A 72 -0.80 -5.25 1.99
N ASN A 73 -0.95 -4.87 0.70
CA ASN A 73 -2.25 -4.95 0.03
C ASN A 73 -2.71 -6.40 -0.13
N LEU A 74 -1.82 -7.34 -0.49
CA LEU A 74 -2.15 -8.78 -0.52
C LEU A 74 -2.60 -9.30 0.84
N TRP A 75 -1.95 -8.86 1.91
CA TRP A 75 -2.30 -9.23 3.28
C TRP A 75 -3.69 -8.71 3.68
N TYR A 76 -3.99 -7.44 3.40
CA TYR A 76 -5.31 -6.89 3.69
C TYR A 76 -6.42 -7.49 2.83
N THR A 77 -6.15 -7.81 1.56
CA THR A 77 -7.08 -8.57 0.73
C THR A 77 -7.38 -9.92 1.37
N TRP A 78 -6.36 -10.65 1.82
CA TRP A 78 -6.57 -11.93 2.50
C TRP A 78 -7.39 -11.79 3.79
N LEU A 79 -7.14 -10.75 4.60
CA LEU A 79 -7.93 -10.46 5.79
C LEU A 79 -9.40 -10.12 5.47
N ALA A 80 -9.63 -9.30 4.43
CA ALA A 80 -10.98 -8.93 3.99
C ALA A 80 -11.78 -10.15 3.53
N VAL A 81 -11.16 -11.03 2.74
CA VAL A 81 -11.82 -12.25 2.26
C VAL A 81 -12.11 -13.22 3.42
N ARG A 82 -11.23 -13.30 4.42
CA ARG A 82 -11.49 -14.09 5.65
C ARG A 82 -12.63 -13.50 6.48
N LEU A 83 -12.72 -12.18 6.56
CA LEU A 83 -13.78 -11.48 7.28
C LEU A 83 -15.13 -11.67 6.56
N ALA A 84 -15.17 -11.50 5.23
CA ALA A 84 -16.33 -11.76 4.38
C ALA A 84 -16.86 -13.19 4.60
N ALA A 85 -15.98 -14.19 4.59
CA ALA A 85 -16.34 -15.59 4.83
C ALA A 85 -16.82 -15.86 6.26
N LYS A 86 -16.30 -15.14 7.25
CA LYS A 86 -16.69 -15.28 8.66
C LYS A 86 -18.07 -14.67 8.94
N GLU A 87 -18.34 -13.50 8.35
CA GLU A 87 -19.61 -12.78 8.55
C GLU A 87 -20.70 -13.17 7.55
N GLY A 88 -20.35 -13.92 6.50
CA GLY A 88 -21.30 -14.28 5.43
C GLY A 88 -21.75 -13.06 4.63
N ARG A 89 -20.88 -12.04 4.52
CA ARG A 89 -21.14 -10.76 3.88
C ARG A 89 -20.35 -10.61 2.59
N ASP A 90 -20.95 -9.95 1.61
CA ASP A 90 -20.39 -9.65 0.29
C ASP A 90 -19.96 -8.18 0.13
N ASP A 91 -20.25 -7.32 1.13
CA ASP A 91 -19.91 -5.89 1.14
C ASP A 91 -18.58 -5.57 1.85
N VAL A 92 -17.79 -6.59 2.17
CA VAL A 92 -16.49 -6.43 2.85
C VAL A 92 -15.42 -6.06 1.83
N VAL A 93 -14.80 -4.89 2.02
CA VAL A 93 -13.71 -4.38 1.19
C VAL A 93 -12.38 -4.42 1.93
N ALA A 94 -11.29 -4.61 1.18
CA ALA A 94 -9.95 -4.52 1.74
C ALA A 94 -9.59 -3.07 2.07
N GLN A 95 -8.96 -2.87 3.23
CA GLN A 95 -8.38 -1.57 3.56
C GLN A 95 -7.15 -1.33 2.67
N PRO A 96 -7.05 -0.17 1.99
CA PRO A 96 -5.88 0.14 1.18
C PRO A 96 -4.64 0.30 2.07
N TYR A 97 -3.52 -0.30 1.65
CA TYR A 97 -2.23 -0.11 2.30
C TYR A 97 -1.33 0.81 1.48
N GLY A 98 -0.94 1.93 2.09
CA GLY A 98 -0.10 2.96 1.48
C GLY A 98 0.62 3.78 2.55
N ILE A 99 1.39 4.77 2.10
CA ILE A 99 2.10 5.70 2.98
C ILE A 99 1.10 6.69 3.58
N ASN A 100 1.27 7.03 4.86
CA ASN A 100 0.45 8.03 5.53
C ASN A 100 0.77 9.43 4.97
N THR A 101 0.00 9.85 3.98
CA THR A 101 0.07 11.14 3.31
C THR A 101 -0.10 12.30 4.32
N PRO A 102 -1.17 12.40 5.16
CA PRO A 102 -1.28 13.47 6.15
C PRO A 102 -0.06 13.65 7.07
N GLY A 103 0.53 12.56 7.54
CA GLY A 103 1.73 12.60 8.38
C GLY A 103 3.00 13.00 7.62
N SER A 104 3.08 12.68 6.33
CA SER A 104 4.24 13.00 5.47
C SER A 104 4.24 14.45 5.00
N TYR A 105 3.07 15.07 4.81
CA TYR A 105 2.93 16.50 4.44
C TYR A 105 2.86 17.44 5.65
N ALA A 106 2.69 16.90 6.87
CA ALA A 106 2.71 17.68 8.11
C ALA A 106 4.11 17.82 8.74
N LEU A 107 5.11 17.10 8.20
CA LEU A 107 6.54 17.26 8.50
C LEU A 107 7.13 18.42 7.70
#